data_AF-A0A286CZ27-F1
#
_entry.id   AF-A0A286CZ27-F1
#
_cell.length_a   1.000
_cell.length_b   1.000
_cell.length_c   1.000
_cell.angle_alpha   90.00
_cell.angle_beta   90.00
_cell.angle_gamma   90.00
#
_symmetry.space_group_name_H-M   'P 1'
#
loop_
_entity.id
_entity.type
_entity.pdbx_description
1 polymer ?
#
loop_
_entity_poly.entity_id
_entity_poly.type
_entity_poly.pdbx_seq_one_letter_code
_entity_poly.pdbx_strand_id
1 'polypeptide(L)'
;MSRGFSLIELIVVVAIIALLLVVALPRYQSSLDRAEFVALSSSLRTMRESIDRFHEDKGRYPQNLEELVEEKYLREIPLDPITDSKTTWLPMEDTSEGRGGMSDVRSGAKGVALNGVSYTNLAP
;
A
#
# COMPACT_ATOMS: atom_id res chain seq x y z
N MET A 1 -6.79 61.90 -6.37
CA MET A 1 -6.55 61.53 -4.96
C MET A 1 -6.52 60.01 -4.86
N SER A 2 -5.33 59.43 -4.81
CA SER A 2 -5.12 58.00 -4.68
C SER A 2 -5.41 57.61 -3.22
N ARG A 3 -6.53 56.95 -2.96
CA ARG A 3 -6.79 56.34 -1.65
C ARG A 3 -5.83 55.16 -1.51
N GLY A 4 -4.78 55.33 -0.72
CA GLY A 4 -3.82 54.27 -0.42
C GLY A 4 -4.45 53.25 0.53
N PHE A 5 -4.07 51.98 0.36
CA PHE A 5 -4.40 50.91 1.29
C PHE A 5 -3.94 51.26 2.71
N SER A 6 -4.74 50.89 3.70
CA SER A 6 -4.36 51.09 5.11
C SER A 6 -3.51 49.92 5.61
N LEU A 7 -2.61 50.18 6.56
CA LEU A 7 -1.80 49.14 7.21
C LEU A 7 -2.69 48.07 7.88
N ILE A 8 -3.83 48.49 8.44
CA ILE A 8 -4.77 47.56 9.09
C ILE A 8 -5.41 46.62 8.07
N GLU A 9 -5.69 47.07 6.86
CA GLU A 9 -6.27 46.26 5.78
C GLU A 9 -5.29 45.18 5.33
N LEU A 10 -3.99 45.51 5.21
CA LEU A 10 -2.96 44.52 4.92
C LEU A 10 -2.82 43.47 6.04
N ILE A 11 -2.86 43.90 7.30
CA ILE A 11 -2.77 43.00 8.46
C ILE A 11 -3.95 42.03 8.50
N VAL A 12 -5.17 42.51 8.24
CA VAL A 12 -6.37 41.65 8.20
C VAL A 12 -6.29 40.64 7.06
N VAL A 13 -5.84 41.04 5.87
CA VAL A 13 -5.69 40.13 4.73
C VAL A 13 -4.67 39.03 5.03
N VAL A 14 -3.48 39.38 5.55
CA VAL A 14 -2.46 38.39 5.90
C VAL A 14 -2.93 37.48 7.04
N ALA A 15 -3.68 38.00 8.01
CA ALA A 15 -4.28 37.20 9.08
C ALA A 15 -5.31 36.19 8.54
N ILE A 16 -6.16 36.58 7.58
CA ILE A 16 -7.12 35.68 6.94
C ILE A 16 -6.39 34.62 6.10
N ILE A 17 -5.36 34.99 5.33
CA ILE A 17 -4.54 34.04 4.55
C ILE A 17 -3.88 33.01 5.47
N ALA A 18 -3.28 33.45 6.58
CA ALA A 18 -2.66 32.57 7.56
C ALA A 18 -3.67 31.59 8.18
N LEU A 19 -4.88 32.06 8.52
CA LEU A 19 -5.96 31.22 9.05
C LEU A 19 -6.42 30.17 8.03
N LEU A 20 -6.57 30.55 6.76
CA LEU A 20 -7.00 29.64 5.69
C LEU A 20 -5.98 28.52 5.44
N LEU A 21 -4.68 28.82 5.51
CA LEU A 21 -3.63 27.82 5.34
C LEU A 21 -3.68 26.72 6.42
N VAL A 22 -4.01 27.08 7.67
CA VAL A 22 -4.14 26.10 8.77
C VAL A 22 -5.28 25.10 8.51
N VAL A 23 -6.40 25.55 7.94
CA VAL A 23 -7.60 24.71 7.72
C VAL A 23 -7.50 23.88 6.42
N ALA A 24 -6.67 24.27 5.46
CA ALA A 24 -6.58 23.61 4.15
C ALA A 24 -5.80 22.29 4.14
N LEU A 25 -4.83 22.11 5.04
CA LEU A 25 -3.89 20.97 5.04
C LEU A 25 -4.48 19.57 5.36
N PRO A 26 -5.43 19.39 6.30
CA PRO A 26 -5.75 18.05 6.82
C PRO A 26 -6.52 17.13 5.85
N ARG A 27 -7.05 17.64 4.73
CA ARG A 27 -7.92 16.84 3.85
C ARG A 27 -7.19 15.94 2.85
N TYR A 28 -5.92 16.21 2.56
CA TYR A 28 -5.22 15.49 1.48
C TYR A 28 -4.73 14.08 1.89
N GLN A 29 -4.36 13.89 3.17
CA GLN A 29 -3.70 12.67 3.62
C GLN A 29 -4.62 11.44 3.58
N SER A 30 -5.90 11.58 3.93
CA SER A 30 -6.83 10.44 4.02
C SER A 30 -7.18 9.77 2.69
N SER A 31 -7.07 10.51 1.58
CA SER A 31 -7.33 9.96 0.24
C SER A 31 -6.15 9.16 -0.28
N LEU A 32 -4.93 9.58 0.03
CA LEU A 32 -3.71 8.83 -0.29
C LEU A 32 -3.66 7.52 0.50
N ASP A 33 -3.85 7.58 1.82
CA ASP A 33 -3.86 6.38 2.67
C ASP A 33 -4.87 5.33 2.18
N ARG A 34 -6.04 5.78 1.71
CA ARG A 34 -7.07 4.89 1.15
C ARG A 34 -6.66 4.30 -0.19
N ALA A 35 -6.06 5.10 -1.06
CA ALA A 35 -5.59 4.63 -2.36
C ALA A 35 -4.48 3.58 -2.20
N GLU A 36 -3.51 3.84 -1.32
CA GLU A 36 -2.44 2.90 -1.00
C GLU A 36 -2.99 1.60 -0.39
N PHE A 37 -3.95 1.67 0.53
CA PHE A 37 -4.61 0.51 1.10
C PHE A 37 -5.31 -0.36 0.04
N VAL A 38 -6.06 0.26 -0.87
CA VAL A 38 -6.78 -0.45 -1.94
C VAL A 38 -5.79 -1.08 -2.91
N ALA A 39 -4.73 -0.36 -3.29
CA ALA A 39 -3.67 -0.88 -4.13
C ALA A 39 -2.97 -2.08 -3.48
N LEU A 40 -2.64 -1.98 -2.18
CA LEU A 40 -1.96 -3.06 -1.44
C LEU A 40 -2.84 -4.32 -1.39
N SER A 41 -4.12 -4.14 -1.03
CA SER A 41 -5.10 -5.22 -0.99
C SER A 41 -5.23 -5.91 -2.33
N SER A 42 -5.28 -5.14 -3.42
CA SER A 42 -5.34 -5.67 -4.78
C SER A 42 -4.09 -6.47 -5.15
N SER A 43 -2.89 -5.94 -4.86
CA SER A 43 -1.62 -6.63 -5.14
C SER A 43 -1.52 -7.96 -4.38
N LEU A 44 -1.84 -7.96 -3.08
CA LEU A 44 -1.83 -9.16 -2.25
C LEU A 44 -2.82 -10.22 -2.77
N ARG A 45 -4.03 -9.80 -3.14
CA ARG A 45 -5.04 -10.70 -3.73
C ARG A 45 -4.53 -11.36 -5.01
N THR A 46 -3.99 -10.57 -5.95
CA THR A 46 -3.47 -11.12 -7.21
C THR A 46 -2.31 -12.10 -7.00
N MET A 47 -1.39 -11.81 -6.07
CA MET A 47 -0.28 -12.71 -5.77
C MET A 47 -0.77 -14.00 -5.11
N ARG A 48 -1.67 -13.93 -4.12
CA ARG A 48 -2.26 -15.11 -3.46
C ARG A 48 -3.02 -15.99 -4.45
N GLU A 49 -3.87 -15.40 -5.30
CA GLU A 49 -4.56 -16.15 -6.35
C GLU A 49 -3.58 -16.84 -7.33
N SER A 50 -2.41 -16.24 -7.56
CA SER A 50 -1.37 -16.84 -8.41
C SER A 50 -0.64 -17.99 -7.71
N ILE A 51 -0.41 -17.88 -6.40
CA ILE A 51 0.12 -18.97 -5.56
C ILE A 51 -0.85 -20.15 -5.54
N ASP A 52 -2.14 -19.89 -5.33
CA ASP A 52 -3.18 -20.92 -5.31
C ASP A 52 -3.25 -21.67 -6.65
N ARG A 53 -3.26 -20.94 -7.77
CA ARG A 53 -3.23 -21.54 -9.11
C ARG A 53 -1.98 -22.37 -9.36
N PHE A 54 -0.82 -21.89 -8.91
CA PHE A 54 0.43 -22.65 -9.02
C PHE A 54 0.33 -23.98 -8.26
N HIS A 55 -0.23 -23.93 -7.05
CA HIS A 55 -0.44 -25.11 -6.23
C HIS A 55 -1.43 -26.10 -6.87
N GLU A 56 -2.54 -25.61 -7.43
CA GLU A 56 -3.52 -26.43 -8.15
C GLU A 56 -2.90 -27.14 -9.37
N ASP A 57 -2.06 -26.46 -10.14
CA ASP A 57 -1.47 -27.00 -11.36
C ASP A 57 -0.27 -27.93 -11.12
N LYS A 58 0.59 -27.59 -10.15
CA LYS A 58 1.87 -28.30 -9.90
C LYS A 58 1.79 -29.27 -8.72
N GLY A 59 0.75 -29.19 -7.88
CA GLY A 59 0.60 -29.99 -6.66
C GLY A 59 1.68 -29.70 -5.61
N ARG A 60 2.26 -28.50 -5.63
CA ARG A 60 3.20 -27.97 -4.62
C ARG A 60 3.15 -26.44 -4.62
N TYR A 61 3.49 -25.82 -3.51
CA TYR A 61 3.64 -24.37 -3.44
C TYR A 61 4.94 -23.90 -4.15
N PRO A 62 4.97 -22.65 -4.64
CA PRO A 62 6.19 -22.04 -5.17
C PRO A 62 7.23 -21.82 -4.05
N GLN A 63 8.52 -21.81 -4.38
CA GLN A 63 9.60 -21.56 -3.41
C GLN A 63 9.77 -20.07 -3.12
N ASN A 64 9.51 -19.21 -4.11
CA ASN A 64 9.65 -17.76 -4.02
C ASN A 64 8.69 -17.06 -5.00
N LEU A 65 8.60 -15.71 -4.95
CA LEU A 65 7.74 -14.95 -5.87
C LEU A 65 8.28 -14.98 -7.30
N GLU A 66 9.60 -15.12 -7.45
CA GLU A 66 10.28 -15.15 -8.74
C GLU A 66 9.85 -16.35 -9.57
N GLU A 67 9.65 -17.51 -8.95
CA GLU A 67 9.16 -18.72 -9.61
C GLU A 67 7.79 -18.51 -10.26
N LEU A 68 6.90 -17.73 -9.63
CA LEU A 68 5.60 -17.40 -10.22
C LEU A 68 5.75 -16.58 -11.51
N VAL A 69 6.80 -15.76 -11.62
CA VAL A 69 7.08 -14.98 -12.84
C VAL A 69 7.70 -15.87 -13.92
N GLU A 70 8.66 -16.72 -13.54
CA GLU A 70 9.33 -17.65 -14.44
C GLU A 70 8.34 -18.65 -15.08
N GLU A 71 7.44 -19.19 -14.26
CA GLU A 71 6.40 -20.13 -14.68
C GLU A 71 5.14 -19.42 -15.25
N LYS A 72 5.19 -18.09 -15.37
CA LYS A 72 4.16 -17.23 -16.02
C LYS A 72 2.79 -17.20 -15.32
N TYR A 73 2.73 -17.49 -14.03
CA TYR A 73 1.55 -17.24 -13.20
C TYR A 73 1.40 -15.74 -12.89
N LEU A 74 2.53 -15.05 -12.73
CA LEU A 74 2.62 -13.59 -12.66
C LEU A 74 3.35 -13.05 -13.89
N ARG A 75 2.94 -11.87 -14.37
CA ARG A 75 3.69 -11.16 -15.42
C ARG A 75 4.94 -10.50 -14.87
N GLU A 76 4.82 -9.94 -13.67
CA GLU A 76 5.90 -9.36 -12.88
C GLU A 76 5.46 -9.31 -11.41
N ILE A 77 6.43 -9.17 -10.52
CA ILE A 77 6.17 -8.92 -9.10
C ILE A 77 5.64 -7.48 -8.95
N PRO A 78 4.45 -7.27 -8.35
CA PRO A 78 3.91 -5.94 -8.11
C PRO A 78 4.73 -5.16 -7.08
N LEU A 79 4.71 -3.83 -7.18
CA LEU A 79 5.25 -2.94 -6.15
C LEU A 79 4.34 -2.95 -4.92
N ASP A 80 4.94 -2.95 -3.74
CA ASP A 80 4.26 -2.62 -2.49
C ASP A 80 3.99 -1.11 -2.48
N PRO A 81 2.73 -0.65 -2.50
CA PRO A 81 2.41 0.77 -2.60
C PRO A 81 2.67 1.55 -1.31
N ILE A 82 2.94 0.86 -0.18
CA ILE A 82 3.25 1.52 1.10
C ILE A 82 4.76 1.72 1.26
N THR A 83 5.56 0.75 0.82
CA THR A 83 7.04 0.83 0.92
C THR A 83 7.72 1.25 -0.38
N ASP A 84 6.94 1.39 -1.45
CA ASP A 84 7.39 1.69 -2.83
C ASP A 84 8.50 0.72 -3.30
N SER A 85 8.36 -0.57 -2.96
CA SER A 85 9.39 -1.59 -3.23
C SER A 85 8.80 -2.93 -3.64
N LYS A 86 9.52 -3.66 -4.51
CA LYS A 86 9.20 -5.04 -4.92
C LYS A 86 9.81 -6.11 -4.01
N THR A 87 10.73 -5.74 -3.12
CA THR A 87 11.52 -6.70 -2.31
C THR A 87 11.03 -6.80 -0.87
N THR A 88 10.07 -5.97 -0.48
CA THR A 88 9.58 -5.89 0.90
C THR A 88 8.47 -6.92 1.19
N TRP A 89 8.08 -7.72 0.20
CA TRP A 89 7.16 -8.82 0.38
C TRP A 89 7.75 -9.87 1.33
N LEU A 90 6.96 -10.28 2.32
CA LEU A 90 7.30 -11.29 3.31
C LEU A 90 6.61 -12.60 2.92
N PRO A 91 7.33 -13.53 2.27
CA PRO A 91 6.79 -14.84 1.96
C PRO A 91 6.57 -15.66 3.24
N MET A 92 5.44 -16.34 3.31
CA MET A 92 5.08 -17.22 4.41
C MET A 92 5.07 -18.66 3.89
N GLU A 93 5.96 -19.47 4.42
CA GLU A 93 6.02 -20.89 4.10
C GLU A 93 5.04 -21.68 4.96
N ASP A 94 4.35 -22.63 4.34
CA ASP A 94 3.60 -23.64 5.08
C ASP A 94 4.40 -24.95 5.13
N THR A 95 4.85 -25.30 6.33
CA THR A 95 5.58 -26.54 6.59
C THR A 95 4.64 -27.71 6.88
N SER A 96 3.31 -27.49 6.94
CA SER A 96 2.35 -28.51 7.39
C SER A 96 2.15 -29.65 6.38
N GLU A 97 2.30 -29.42 5.08
CA GLU A 97 2.02 -30.42 4.03
C GLU A 97 3.26 -31.22 3.55
N GLY A 98 4.41 -31.09 4.20
CA GLY A 98 5.61 -31.89 3.93
C GLY A 98 6.33 -31.59 2.60
N ARG A 99 5.67 -30.92 1.65
CA ARG A 99 6.28 -30.25 0.50
C ARG A 99 6.34 -28.76 0.81
N GLY A 100 7.42 -28.34 1.48
CA GLY A 100 7.62 -26.94 1.84
C GLY A 100 7.51 -26.00 0.64
N GLY A 101 6.94 -24.83 0.88
CA GLY A 101 6.81 -23.76 -0.10
C GLY A 101 5.95 -22.62 0.43
N MET A 102 5.96 -21.52 -0.28
CA MET A 102 5.23 -20.30 0.05
C MET A 102 3.74 -20.46 -0.21
N SER A 103 2.95 -20.53 0.85
CA SER A 103 1.50 -20.59 0.79
C SER A 103 0.84 -19.20 0.83
N ASP A 104 1.51 -18.23 1.46
CA ASP A 104 0.99 -16.87 1.61
C ASP A 104 2.10 -15.84 1.43
N VAL A 105 1.71 -14.61 1.12
CA VAL A 105 2.60 -13.45 1.02
C VAL A 105 2.00 -12.29 1.78
N ARG A 106 2.85 -11.53 2.48
CA ARG A 106 2.44 -10.38 3.29
C ARG A 106 3.27 -9.16 2.93
N SER A 107 2.72 -7.96 3.18
CA SER A 107 3.51 -6.73 3.07
C SER A 107 4.45 -6.59 4.25
N GLY A 108 5.70 -6.21 3.98
CA GLY A 108 6.68 -5.80 4.99
C GLY A 108 6.52 -4.34 5.43
N ALA A 109 5.47 -3.64 4.97
CA ALA A 109 5.15 -2.30 5.43
C ALA A 109 4.91 -2.27 6.94
N LYS A 110 5.50 -1.27 7.60
CA LYS A 110 5.29 -1.02 9.03
C LYS A 110 4.10 -0.08 9.18
N GLY A 111 3.17 -0.44 10.07
CA GLY A 111 2.03 0.40 10.42
C GLY A 111 0.71 -0.33 10.42
N VAL A 112 -0.36 0.45 10.52
CA VAL A 112 -1.75 -0.01 10.49
C VAL A 112 -2.49 0.72 9.38
N ALA A 113 -3.36 -0.02 8.70
CA ALA A 113 -4.31 0.51 7.76
C ALA A 113 -5.36 1.38 8.46
N LEU A 114 -6.14 2.13 7.67
CA LEU A 114 -7.23 3.00 8.14
C LEU A 114 -8.29 2.27 9.00
N ASN A 115 -8.40 0.95 8.88
CA ASN A 115 -9.32 0.11 9.65
C ASN A 115 -8.69 -0.45 10.95
N GLY A 116 -7.47 -0.06 11.29
CA GLY A 116 -6.73 -0.53 12.47
C GLY A 116 -6.02 -1.88 12.30
N VAL A 117 -6.13 -2.53 11.14
CA VAL A 117 -5.44 -3.80 10.85
C VAL A 117 -4.00 -3.50 10.41
N SER A 118 -3.03 -4.26 10.91
CA SER A 118 -1.64 -4.12 10.47
C SER A 118 -1.49 -4.51 8.99
N TYR A 119 -0.70 -3.74 8.22
CA TYR A 119 -0.42 -4.04 6.81
C TYR A 119 0.15 -5.45 6.59
N THR A 120 0.92 -5.96 7.57
CA THR A 120 1.46 -7.33 7.53
C THR A 120 0.40 -8.40 7.74
N ASN A 121 -0.69 -8.11 8.46
CA ASN A 121 -1.78 -9.06 8.74
C ASN A 121 -3.03 -8.78 7.90
N LEU A 122 -2.85 -8.17 6.72
CA LEU A 122 -3.97 -7.87 5.86
C LEU A 122 -4.55 -9.16 5.28
N ALA A 123 -5.73 -9.53 5.79
CA ALA A 123 -6.51 -10.65 5.30
C ALA A 123 -6.91 -10.43 3.82
N PRO A 124 -7.07 -11.51 3.03
CA PRO A 124 -7.48 -11.43 1.62
C PRO A 124 -8.86 -10.80 1.41
#